data_AF-A0A523AAL1-F1
#
_entry.id   AF-A0A523AAL1-F1
#
_cell.length_a   1.000
_cell.length_b   1.000
_cell.length_c   1.000
_cell.angle_alpha   90.00
_cell.angle_beta   90.00
_cell.angle_gamma   90.00
#
_symmetry.space_group_name_H-M   'P 1'
#
loop_
_entity.id
_entity.type
_entity.pdbx_description
1 polymer ?
#
loop_
_entity_poly.entity_id
_entity_poly.type
_entity_poly.pdbx_seq_one_letter_code
_entity_poly.pdbx_strand_id
1 'polypeptide(L)'
;MKFRIRRFDERRGVYWQTFEVPVRTAMTVLDGLFYIRENFDQSLAFRASCRMGICGSCAVKINGKPRLACETPISKFKEVKIEPLDNFAVIKDLVTEFVGFFARQKRVKPYLINPNISYENPVEQIQTPKQLQVYYDFSLCIKCGACYSVCPASATL
;
A
#
# COMPACT_ATOMS: atom_id res chain seq x y z
N MET A 1 14.51 -15.73 -10.53
CA MET A 1 13.71 -14.52 -10.82
C MET A 1 14.51 -13.32 -10.38
N LYS A 2 14.73 -12.37 -11.30
CA LYS A 2 15.51 -11.17 -10.99
C LYS A 2 14.62 -10.12 -10.33
N PHE A 3 14.98 -9.71 -9.11
CA PHE A 3 14.36 -8.61 -8.38
C PHE A 3 15.31 -7.41 -8.41
N ARG A 4 14.85 -6.27 -8.94
CA ARG A 4 15.60 -5.01 -8.94
C ARG A 4 14.88 -4.01 -8.05
N ILE A 5 15.44 -3.73 -6.88
CA ILE A 5 14.81 -2.93 -5.82
C ILE A 5 15.49 -1.57 -5.72
N ARG A 6 14.69 -0.49 -5.68
CA ARG A 6 15.15 0.86 -5.35
C ARG A 6 15.29 0.97 -3.84
N ARG A 7 16.54 0.98 -3.38
CA ARG A 7 16.92 1.11 -1.97
C ARG A 7 17.11 2.59 -1.62
N PHE A 8 16.90 2.89 -0.35
CA PHE A 8 17.14 4.22 0.21
C PHE A 8 17.50 4.10 1.69
N ASP A 9 18.61 4.72 2.06
CA ASP A 9 18.96 5.03 3.44
C ASP A 9 19.59 6.43 3.49
N GLU A 10 19.51 7.07 4.66
CA GLU A 10 19.96 8.45 4.84
C GLU A 10 21.45 8.66 4.56
N ARG A 11 22.29 7.62 4.70
CA ARG A 11 23.74 7.75 4.53
C ARG A 11 24.15 7.64 3.06
N ARG A 12 23.56 6.70 2.32
CA ARG A 12 23.93 6.40 0.93
C ARG A 12 23.04 7.09 -0.10
N GLY A 13 21.85 7.55 0.31
CA GLY A 13 20.84 8.05 -0.61
C GLY A 13 20.21 6.92 -1.43
N VAL A 14 19.75 7.25 -2.64
CA VAL A 14 19.02 6.32 -3.50
C VAL A 14 19.98 5.47 -4.33
N TYR A 15 19.80 4.15 -4.31
CA TYR A 15 20.56 3.24 -5.16
C TYR A 15 19.73 2.03 -5.59
N TRP A 16 20.19 1.33 -6.63
CA TRP A 16 19.56 0.11 -7.12
C TRP A 16 20.33 -1.11 -6.66
N GLN A 17 19.62 -2.12 -6.16
CA GLN A 17 20.19 -3.41 -5.82
C GLN A 17 19.40 -4.52 -6.49
N THR A 18 20.11 -5.56 -6.94
CA THR A 18 19.53 -6.68 -7.66
C THR A 18 19.72 -7.98 -6.89
N PHE A 19 18.70 -8.82 -6.87
CA PHE A 19 18.70 -10.13 -6.21
C PHE A 19 18.15 -11.21 -7.15
N GLU A 20 18.71 -12.40 -7.02
CA GLU A 20 18.29 -13.62 -7.71
C GLU A 20 17.43 -14.44 -6.75
N VAL A 21 16.10 -14.47 -6.95
CA VAL A 21 15.16 -15.18 -6.07
C VAL A 21 14.68 -16.46 -6.75
N PRO A 22 14.74 -17.64 -6.09
CA PRO A 22 14.17 -18.88 -6.62
C PRO A 22 12.65 -18.77 -6.71
N VAL A 23 12.08 -19.19 -7.83
CA VAL A 23 10.63 -19.14 -8.08
C VAL A 23 9.98 -20.41 -7.57
N ARG A 24 8.85 -20.25 -6.86
CA ARG A 24 7.96 -21.35 -6.47
C ARG A 24 6.56 -21.12 -7.04
N THR A 25 5.79 -22.19 -7.16
CA THR A 25 4.39 -22.12 -7.59
C THR A 25 3.59 -21.22 -6.65
N ALA A 26 2.67 -20.41 -7.22
CA ALA A 26 1.81 -19.47 -6.50
C ALA A 26 2.53 -18.37 -5.68
N MET A 27 3.82 -18.15 -5.92
CA MET A 27 4.60 -17.14 -5.21
C MET A 27 4.22 -15.71 -5.62
N THR A 28 4.08 -14.84 -4.62
CA THR A 28 3.76 -13.42 -4.79
C THR A 28 5.03 -12.55 -4.73
N VAL A 29 4.94 -11.30 -5.18
CA VAL A 29 6.04 -10.35 -5.07
C VAL A 29 6.43 -10.14 -3.61
N LEU A 30 5.45 -10.16 -2.70
CA LEU A 30 5.72 -10.04 -1.27
C LEU A 30 6.53 -11.23 -0.73
N ASP A 31 6.25 -12.45 -1.17
CA ASP A 31 7.04 -13.62 -0.77
C ASP A 31 8.50 -13.49 -1.24
N GLY A 32 8.72 -12.89 -2.42
CA GLY A 32 10.05 -12.57 -2.91
C GLY A 32 10.79 -11.55 -2.03
N LEU A 33 10.09 -10.51 -1.56
CA LEU A 33 10.66 -9.53 -0.63
C LEU A 33 11.04 -10.15 0.72
N PHE A 34 10.19 -11.04 1.26
CA PHE A 34 10.52 -11.80 2.48
C PHE A 34 11.73 -12.71 2.25
N TYR A 35 11.75 -13.48 1.16
CA TYR A 35 12.89 -14.33 0.82
C TYR A 35 14.19 -13.53 0.74
N ILE A 36 14.16 -12.35 0.11
CA ILE A 36 15.33 -11.47 0.03
C ILE A 36 15.81 -11.04 1.41
N ARG A 37 14.88 -10.60 2.25
CA ARG A 37 15.22 -10.14 3.60
C ARG A 37 15.79 -11.26 4.46
N GLU A 38 15.26 -12.46 4.34
CA GLU A 38 15.66 -13.62 5.17
C GLU A 38 16.99 -14.24 4.72
N ASN A 39 17.27 -14.25 3.41
CA ASN A 39 18.38 -15.05 2.85
C ASN A 39 19.52 -14.21 2.27
N PHE A 40 19.29 -12.93 1.91
CA PHE A 40 20.31 -12.10 1.26
C PHE A 40 20.62 -10.82 2.04
N ASP A 41 19.62 -10.07 2.47
CA ASP A 41 19.84 -8.76 3.10
C ASP A 41 18.72 -8.39 4.10
N GLN A 42 19.01 -8.62 5.38
CA GLN A 42 18.10 -8.34 6.48
C GLN A 42 17.79 -6.85 6.69
N SER A 43 18.58 -5.95 6.06
CA SER A 43 18.36 -4.51 6.15
C SER A 43 17.23 -3.99 5.24
N LEU A 44 16.74 -4.83 4.31
CA LEU A 44 15.67 -4.47 3.37
C LEU A 44 14.37 -4.14 4.10
N ALA A 45 13.95 -2.87 4.02
CA ALA A 45 12.73 -2.40 4.66
C ALA A 45 11.53 -2.33 3.71
N PHE A 46 10.41 -2.92 4.13
CA PHE A 46 9.10 -2.82 3.48
C PHE A 46 7.99 -3.05 4.51
N ARG A 47 6.77 -2.59 4.20
CA ARG A 47 5.59 -2.84 5.05
C ARG A 47 4.80 -4.05 4.56
N ALA A 48 4.35 -4.87 5.51
CA ALA A 48 3.50 -6.01 5.27
C ALA A 48 2.70 -6.34 6.55
N SER A 49 1.53 -6.95 6.39
CA SER A 49 0.71 -7.40 7.53
C SER A 49 -0.20 -8.57 7.11
N CYS A 50 -1.40 -8.32 6.57
CA CYS A 50 -2.41 -9.38 6.35
C CYS A 50 -2.07 -10.43 5.28
N ARG A 51 -1.24 -10.07 4.28
CA ARG A 51 -0.88 -10.92 3.12
C ARG A 51 -2.04 -11.47 2.27
N MET A 52 -3.22 -10.84 2.34
CA MET A 52 -4.44 -11.29 1.64
C MET A 52 -5.23 -10.13 1.01
N GLY A 53 -4.55 -9.05 0.64
CA GLY A 53 -5.16 -7.93 -0.06
C GLY A 53 -6.03 -6.95 0.75
N ILE A 54 -6.20 -7.15 2.07
CA ILE A 54 -7.20 -6.39 2.85
C ILE A 54 -6.61 -5.18 3.62
N CYS A 55 -5.40 -5.26 4.17
CA CYS A 55 -4.87 -4.18 5.04
C CYS A 55 -4.29 -2.97 4.28
N GLY A 56 -4.00 -3.11 2.98
CA GLY A 56 -3.35 -2.07 2.19
C GLY A 56 -1.84 -1.83 2.46
N SER A 57 -1.25 -2.44 3.49
CA SER A 57 0.11 -2.10 3.96
C SER A 57 1.26 -2.40 2.99
N CYS A 58 1.12 -3.36 2.08
CA CYS A 58 2.19 -3.79 1.17
C CYS A 58 2.10 -3.16 -0.23
N ALA A 59 1.45 -2.00 -0.34
CA ALA A 59 1.40 -1.24 -1.57
C ALA A 59 2.79 -0.67 -1.91
N VAL A 60 3.28 -0.99 -3.10
CA VAL A 60 4.54 -0.51 -3.67
C VAL A 60 4.39 -0.35 -5.19
N LYS A 61 5.32 0.33 -5.84
CA LYS A 61 5.33 0.43 -7.30
C LYS A 61 6.08 -0.76 -7.89
N ILE A 62 5.36 -1.65 -8.56
CA ILE A 62 5.89 -2.87 -9.19
C ILE A 62 5.79 -2.70 -10.70
N ASN A 63 6.94 -2.77 -11.38
CA ASN A 63 7.07 -2.58 -12.83
C ASN A 63 6.34 -1.31 -13.31
N GLY A 64 6.54 -0.20 -12.60
CA GLY A 64 5.99 1.11 -12.94
C GLY A 64 4.53 1.35 -12.54
N LYS A 65 3.83 0.36 -11.95
CA LYS A 65 2.44 0.52 -11.50
C LYS A 65 2.32 0.28 -9.99
N PRO A 66 1.58 1.11 -9.23
CA PRO A 66 1.31 0.81 -7.83
C PRO A 66 0.42 -0.43 -7.72
N ARG A 67 0.85 -1.40 -6.91
CA ARG A 67 0.18 -2.69 -6.70
C ARG A 67 0.37 -3.13 -5.25
N LEU A 68 -0.53 -3.98 -4.78
CA LEU A 68 -0.31 -4.72 -3.53
C LEU A 68 0.66 -5.87 -3.81
N ALA A 69 1.80 -5.90 -3.14
CA ALA A 69 2.81 -6.94 -3.36
C ALA A 69 2.28 -8.35 -3.03
N CYS A 70 1.39 -8.49 -2.03
CA CYS A 70 0.79 -9.77 -1.66
C CYS A 70 -0.21 -10.32 -2.68
N GLU A 71 -0.83 -9.48 -3.50
CA GLU A 71 -1.81 -9.89 -4.51
C GLU A 71 -1.18 -9.97 -5.91
N THR A 72 0.14 -9.77 -6.02
CA THR A 72 0.84 -9.71 -7.30
C THR A 72 1.65 -10.98 -7.50
N PRO A 73 1.20 -11.94 -8.34
CA PRO A 73 1.98 -13.14 -8.64
C PRO A 73 3.27 -12.79 -9.40
N ILE A 74 4.40 -13.39 -9.01
CA ILE A 74 5.68 -13.15 -9.69
C ILE A 74 5.71 -13.74 -11.11
N SER A 75 4.90 -14.78 -11.36
CA SER A 75 4.77 -15.43 -12.67
C SER A 75 4.26 -14.51 -13.79
N LYS A 76 3.69 -13.34 -13.44
CA LYS A 76 3.25 -12.34 -14.42
C LYS A 76 4.40 -11.59 -15.10
N PHE A 77 5.63 -11.74 -14.63
CA PHE A 77 6.76 -10.93 -15.08
C PHE A 77 7.99 -11.78 -15.39
N LYS A 78 8.86 -11.27 -16.29
CA LYS A 78 10.20 -11.84 -16.54
C LYS A 78 11.22 -11.37 -15.50
N GLU A 79 11.06 -10.14 -15.03
CA GLU A 79 11.80 -9.53 -13.93
C GLU A 79 10.88 -8.62 -13.10
N VAL A 80 11.21 -8.44 -11.83
CA VAL A 80 10.42 -7.66 -10.87
C VAL A 80 11.22 -6.42 -10.45
N LYS A 81 10.86 -5.25 -10.98
CA LYS A 81 11.36 -3.95 -10.57
C LYS A 81 10.45 -3.37 -9.49
N ILE A 82 11.00 -3.01 -8.34
CA ILE A 82 10.23 -2.50 -7.19
C ILE A 82 10.77 -1.15 -6.74
N GLU A 83 9.85 -0.21 -6.56
CA GLU A 83 10.09 1.14 -6.07
C GLU A 83 9.10 1.45 -4.94
N PRO A 84 9.43 2.37 -4.00
CA PRO A 84 8.43 2.90 -3.09
C PRO A 84 7.30 3.60 -3.88
N LEU A 85 6.15 3.78 -3.23
CA LEU A 85 5.06 4.56 -3.79
C LEU A 85 5.51 6.00 -4.09
N ASP A 86 5.08 6.54 -5.24
CA ASP A 86 5.31 7.93 -5.60
C ASP A 86 4.42 8.86 -4.77
N ASN A 87 4.73 10.16 -4.76
CA ASN A 87 4.01 11.21 -4.02
C ASN A 87 4.06 11.09 -2.48
N PHE A 88 4.77 10.09 -1.95
CA PHE A 88 5.05 9.95 -0.52
C PHE A 88 6.54 10.17 -0.27
N ALA A 89 6.87 10.76 0.88
CA ALA A 89 8.26 10.81 1.34
C ALA A 89 8.76 9.38 1.64
N VAL A 90 9.97 9.05 1.22
CA VAL A 90 10.57 7.73 1.47
C VAL A 90 11.30 7.78 2.81
N ILE A 91 10.94 6.88 3.73
CA ILE A 91 11.59 6.75 5.04
C ILE A 91 12.82 5.85 4.91
N LYS A 92 12.65 4.66 4.33
CA LYS A 92 13.72 3.68 4.08
C LYS A 92 13.28 2.70 3.02
N ASP A 93 14.09 2.47 2.00
CA ASP A 93 13.83 1.50 0.93
C ASP A 93 12.42 1.64 0.31
N LEU A 94 11.53 0.70 0.61
CA LEU A 94 10.16 0.64 0.10
C LEU A 94 9.13 1.22 1.10
N VAL A 95 9.58 1.66 2.28
CA VAL A 95 8.75 2.25 3.33
C VAL A 95 8.57 3.74 3.07
N THR A 96 7.32 4.16 2.88
CA THR A 96 6.93 5.54 2.64
C THR A 96 6.12 6.13 3.80
N GLU A 97 6.14 7.44 3.96
CA GLU A 97 5.39 8.13 5.01
C GLU A 97 3.96 8.46 4.58
N PHE A 98 2.96 8.10 5.39
CA PHE A 98 1.53 8.32 5.08
C PHE A 98 0.90 9.53 5.81
N VAL A 99 1.71 10.32 6.54
CA VAL A 99 1.22 11.44 7.36
C VAL A 99 0.40 12.42 6.52
N GLY A 100 0.93 12.84 5.37
CA GLY A 100 0.22 13.74 4.46
C GLY A 100 -1.11 13.16 3.96
N PHE A 101 -1.12 11.89 3.57
CA PHE A 101 -2.32 11.18 3.10
C PHE A 101 -3.42 11.14 4.17
N PHE A 102 -3.08 10.74 5.40
CA PHE A 102 -4.05 10.70 6.50
C PHE A 102 -4.49 12.09 6.96
N ALA A 103 -3.62 13.10 6.85
CA ALA A 103 -4.02 14.48 7.10
C ALA A 103 -5.11 14.94 6.13
N ARG A 104 -5.02 14.58 4.83
CA ARG A 104 -6.09 14.89 3.85
C ARG A 104 -7.39 14.16 4.18
N GLN A 105 -7.30 12.88 4.58
CA GLN A 105 -8.46 12.09 5.01
C GLN A 105 -9.16 12.71 6.22
N LYS A 106 -8.42 13.21 7.22
CA LYS A 106 -9.02 13.86 8.40
C LYS A 106 -9.80 15.13 8.04
N ARG A 107 -9.37 15.89 7.03
CA ARG A 107 -10.05 17.14 6.61
C ARG A 107 -11.47 16.93 6.08
N VAL A 108 -11.77 15.76 5.52
CA VAL A 108 -13.12 15.46 5.00
C VAL A 108 -14.08 14.92 6.07
N LYS A 109 -13.67 14.91 7.35
CA LYS A 109 -14.47 14.44 8.48
C LYS A 109 -15.11 13.07 8.20
N PRO A 110 -14.31 11.99 8.06
CA PRO A 110 -14.77 10.69 7.57
C PRO A 110 -15.49 9.89 8.67
N TYR A 111 -16.53 10.48 9.25
CA TYR A 111 -17.37 9.96 10.31
C TYR A 111 -18.80 10.50 10.14
N LEU A 112 -19.79 9.82 10.72
CA LEU A 112 -21.19 10.22 10.59
C LEU A 112 -21.45 11.52 11.36
N ILE A 113 -22.05 12.50 10.70
CA ILE A 113 -22.49 13.76 11.30
C ILE A 113 -24.00 13.82 11.08
N ASN A 114 -24.78 13.60 12.15
CA ASN A 114 -26.23 13.72 12.12
C ASN A 114 -26.69 14.55 13.33
N PRO A 115 -27.17 15.79 13.13
CA PRO A 115 -27.55 16.67 14.23
C PRO A 115 -28.86 16.24 14.93
N ASN A 116 -29.61 15.30 14.35
CA ASN A 116 -30.91 14.87 14.86
C ASN A 116 -30.83 13.67 15.82
N ILE A 117 -29.63 13.18 16.14
CA ILE A 117 -29.42 12.06 17.07
C ILE A 117 -28.61 12.51 18.29
N SER A 118 -29.02 12.02 19.46
CA SER A 118 -28.20 12.09 20.67
C SER A 118 -27.15 10.99 20.64
N TYR A 119 -25.88 11.37 20.68
CA TYR A 119 -24.77 10.42 20.79
C TYR A 119 -24.54 9.94 22.24
N GLU A 120 -25.11 10.62 23.23
CA GLU A 120 -25.08 10.21 24.64
C GLU A 120 -26.03 9.04 24.91
N ASN A 121 -27.17 9.02 24.21
CA ASN A 121 -28.16 7.94 24.27
C ASN A 121 -28.44 7.41 22.85
N PRO A 122 -27.52 6.63 22.26
CA PRO A 122 -27.63 6.21 20.87
C PRO A 122 -28.76 5.20 20.68
N VAL A 123 -29.53 5.39 19.60
CA VAL A 123 -30.52 4.42 19.11
C VAL A 123 -30.16 3.96 17.71
N GLU A 124 -30.35 2.68 17.43
CA GLU A 124 -30.11 2.11 16.10
C GLU A 124 -30.93 2.84 15.03
N GLN A 125 -30.32 3.13 13.89
CA GLN A 125 -30.98 3.79 12.77
C GLN A 125 -31.34 2.73 11.72
N ILE A 126 -32.61 2.65 11.34
CA ILE A 126 -33.07 1.70 10.34
C ILE A 126 -32.56 2.12 8.96
N GLN A 127 -31.87 1.21 8.28
CA GLN A 127 -31.36 1.39 6.92
C GLN A 127 -31.73 0.20 6.04
N THR A 128 -32.32 0.47 4.88
CA THR A 128 -32.62 -0.54 3.87
C THR A 128 -31.38 -0.94 3.06
N PRO A 129 -31.33 -2.15 2.47
CA PRO A 129 -30.23 -2.55 1.59
C PRO A 129 -29.98 -1.57 0.43
N LYS A 130 -31.05 -1.00 -0.14
CA LYS A 130 -30.95 0.00 -1.22
C LYS A 130 -30.27 1.28 -0.75
N GLN A 131 -30.50 1.73 0.49
CA GLN A 131 -29.83 2.90 1.06
C GLN A 131 -28.35 2.62 1.33
N LEU A 132 -27.99 1.43 1.83
CA LEU A 132 -26.59 1.03 2.03
C LEU A 132 -25.81 1.01 0.72
N GLN A 133 -26.41 0.46 -0.34
CA GLN A 133 -25.75 0.30 -1.63
C GLN A 133 -25.28 1.63 -2.24
N VAL A 134 -25.91 2.76 -1.88
CA VAL A 134 -25.53 4.10 -2.38
C VAL A 134 -24.06 4.45 -2.04
N TYR A 135 -23.52 3.94 -0.92
CA TYR A 135 -22.14 4.24 -0.51
C TYR A 135 -21.28 3.01 -0.19
N TYR A 136 -21.85 1.80 -0.24
CA TYR A 136 -21.15 0.57 0.14
C TYR A 136 -19.81 0.42 -0.58
N ASP A 137 -19.78 0.55 -1.91
CA ASP A 137 -18.56 0.37 -2.70
C ASP A 137 -17.47 1.41 -2.34
N PHE A 138 -17.88 2.64 -1.99
CA PHE A 138 -16.95 3.69 -1.55
C PHE A 138 -16.40 3.45 -0.15
N SER A 139 -17.09 2.65 0.67
CA SER A 139 -16.66 2.27 2.02
C SER A 139 -15.58 1.18 2.03
N LEU A 140 -15.40 0.46 0.91
CA LEU A 140 -14.43 -0.64 0.77
C LEU A 140 -12.97 -0.18 0.66
N CYS A 141 -12.69 1.11 0.77
CA CYS A 141 -11.34 1.66 0.67
C CYS A 141 -10.44 1.19 1.83
N ILE A 142 -9.46 0.35 1.51
CA ILE A 142 -8.44 -0.17 2.44
C ILE A 142 -7.29 0.81 2.72
N LYS A 143 -7.37 2.05 2.23
CA LYS A 143 -6.39 3.12 2.45
C LYS A 143 -4.94 2.74 2.05
N CYS A 144 -4.77 1.93 1.00
CA CYS A 144 -3.46 1.45 0.55
C CYS A 144 -2.56 2.51 -0.11
N GLY A 145 -3.09 3.69 -0.46
CA GLY A 145 -2.32 4.78 -1.07
C GLY A 145 -1.98 4.59 -2.56
N ALA A 146 -2.38 3.49 -3.21
CA ALA A 146 -2.08 3.24 -4.62
C ALA A 146 -2.68 4.31 -5.57
N CYS A 147 -3.91 4.74 -5.33
CA CYS A 147 -4.55 5.82 -6.09
C CYS A 147 -3.84 7.17 -5.90
N TYR A 148 -3.30 7.42 -4.71
CA TYR A 148 -2.54 8.62 -4.40
C TYR A 148 -1.18 8.62 -5.11
N SER A 149 -0.52 7.46 -5.17
CA SER A 149 0.76 7.29 -5.86
C SER A 149 0.68 7.52 -7.37
N VAL A 150 -0.42 7.15 -8.02
CA VAL A 150 -0.55 7.31 -9.49
C VAL A 150 -1.09 8.69 -9.89
N CYS A 151 -1.67 9.44 -8.95
CA CYS A 151 -2.39 10.68 -9.26
C CYS A 151 -1.40 11.83 -9.51
N PRO A 152 -1.36 12.40 -10.73
CA PRO A 152 -0.47 13.53 -11.03
C PRO A 152 -0.85 14.79 -10.25
N ALA A 153 -2.14 15.00 -9.95
CA ALA A 153 -2.58 16.12 -9.11
C ALA A 153 -2.17 15.97 -7.64
N SER A 154 -1.75 14.77 -7.22
CA SER A 154 -1.17 14.54 -5.89
C SER A 154 0.35 14.57 -5.90
N ALA A 155 0.99 14.81 -7.05
CA ALA A 155 2.42 15.03 -7.13
C ALA A 155 2.79 16.23 -6.26
N THR A 156 3.39 15.95 -5.13
CA THR A 156 4.04 16.95 -4.29
C THR A 156 5.22 17.50 -5.08
N LEU A 157 5.23 18.81 -5.32
CA LEU A 157 6.46 19.55 -5.67
C LEU A 157 7.44 19.48 -4.49
#